data_AF-A0A842YG29-F1
#
_entry.id   AF-A0A842YG29-F1
#
_cell.length_a   1.000
_cell.length_b   1.000
_cell.length_c   1.000
_cell.angle_alpha   90.00
_cell.angle_beta   90.00
_cell.angle_gamma   90.00
#
_symmetry.space_group_name_H-M   'P 1'
#
loop_
_entity.id
_entity.type
_entity.pdbx_description
1 polymer ?
#
loop_
_entity_poly.entity_id
_entity_poly.type
_entity_poly.pdbx_seq_one_letter_code
_entity_poly.pdbx_strand_id
1 'polypeptide(L)' 'MNPLITAIQVLLFPGLSFILSYTLFAEWLSRKTVARLQNRIGPMHT' A
#
# COMPACT_ATOMS: atom_id res chain seq x y z
N MET A 1 12.86 20.99 -19.66
CA MET A 1 11.80 20.19 -19.00
C MET A 1 11.27 21.00 -17.82
N ASN A 2 9.94 21.05 -17.61
CA ASN A 2 9.36 21.82 -16.50
C ASN A 2 9.50 21.00 -15.20
N PRO A 3 10.29 21.45 -14.21
CA PRO A 3 10.55 20.69 -12.99
C PRO A 3 9.28 20.40 -12.17
N LEU A 4 8.26 21.25 -12.29
CA LEU A 4 6.97 21.05 -11.63
C LEU A 4 6.27 19.77 -12.14
N ILE A 5 6.28 19.55 -13.45
CA ILE A 5 5.62 18.40 -14.08
C ILE A 5 6.36 17.10 -13.69
N THR A 6 7.69 17.14 -13.63
CA THR A 6 8.51 16.00 -13.20
C THR A 6 8.23 15.62 -11.74
N ALA A 7 8.11 16.60 -10.84
CA ALA A 7 7.78 16.34 -9.43
C ALA A 7 6.40 15.67 -9.28
N ILE A 8 5.40 16.12 -10.04
CA ILE A 8 4.05 15.54 -10.05
C ILE A 8 4.08 14.08 -10.53
N GLN A 9 4.83 13.78 -11.60
CA GLN A 9 4.98 12.42 -12.13
C GLN A 9 5.63 11.46 -11.12
N VAL A 10 6.64 11.91 -10.38
CA VAL A 10 7.33 11.12 -9.36
C VAL A 10 6.46 10.86 -8.12
N LEU A 11 5.48 11.73 -7.83
CA LEU A 11 4.59 11.55 -6.67
C LEU A 11 3.36 10.68 -6.99
N LEU A 12 2.77 10.81 -8.18
CA LEU A 12 1.47 10.19 -8.51
C LEU A 12 1.56 8.75 -9.02
N PHE A 13 2.21 8.48 -10.17
CA PHE A 13 2.23 7.12 -10.73
C PHE A 13 3.41 6.92 -11.71
N PRO A 14 4.18 5.81 -11.61
CA PRO A 14 4.19 4.76 -10.59
C PRO A 14 4.97 5.21 -9.33
N GLY A 15 4.72 6.44 -8.92
CA GLY A 15 5.50 7.18 -7.94
C GLY A 15 5.27 6.79 -6.48
N LEU A 16 5.68 7.70 -5.60
CA LEU A 16 5.66 7.50 -4.15
C LEU A 16 4.27 7.18 -3.58
N SER A 17 3.21 7.83 -4.05
CA SER A 17 1.86 7.57 -3.54
C SER A 17 1.37 6.15 -3.84
N PHE A 18 1.73 5.62 -5.02
CA PHE A 18 1.43 4.26 -5.41
C PHE A 18 2.15 3.25 -4.50
N ILE A 19 3.46 3.42 -4.31
CA ILE A 19 4.25 2.53 -3.46
C ILE A 19 3.74 2.57 -2.02
N LEU A 20 3.51 3.77 -1.46
CA LEU A 20 3.01 3.93 -0.10
C LEU A 20 1.66 3.21 0.11
N SER A 21 0.72 3.44 -0.81
CA SER A 21 -0.61 2.80 -0.75
C SER A 21 -0.50 1.28 -0.90
N TYR A 22 0.34 0.81 -1.82
CA TYR A 22 0.57 -0.61 -2.05
C TYR A 22 1.21 -1.29 -0.85
N THR A 23 2.24 -0.71 -0.24
CA THR A 23 2.92 -1.29 0.93
C THR A 23 1.96 -1.40 2.11
N LEU A 24 1.16 -0.36 2.40
CA LEU A 24 0.16 -0.40 3.47
C LEU A 24 -0.91 -1.47 3.20
N PHE A 25 -1.40 -1.56 1.96
CA PHE A 25 -2.36 -2.57 1.56
C PHE A 25 -1.78 -4.00 1.65
N ALA A 26 -0.56 -4.20 1.17
CA ALA A 26 0.14 -5.49 1.19
C ALA A 26 0.39 -5.95 2.63
N GLU A 27 0.74 -5.04 3.54
CA GLU A 27 0.92 -5.35 4.96
C GLU A 27 -0.41 -5.79 5.59
N TRP A 28 -1.50 -5.07 5.32
CA TRP A 28 -2.84 -5.46 5.75
C TRP A 28 -3.26 -6.83 5.20
N LEU A 29 -3.01 -7.07 3.91
CA LEU A 29 -3.31 -8.34 3.25
C LEU A 29 -2.53 -9.48 3.89
N SER A 30 -1.22 -9.31 4.09
CA SER A 30 -0.33 -10.28 4.73
C SER A 30 -0.82 -10.65 6.14
N ARG A 31 -1.17 -9.67 6.98
CA ARG A 31 -1.72 -9.96 8.31
C ARG A 31 -3.03 -10.75 8.24
N LYS A 32 -3.89 -10.44 7.26
CA LYS A 32 -5.15 -11.15 7.07
C LYS A 32 -4.95 -12.57 6.57
N THR A 33 -4.04 -12.81 5.62
CA THR A 33 -3.75 -14.16 5.10
C THR A 33 -3.13 -15.05 6.18
N VAL A 34 -2.14 -14.55 6.94
CA VAL A 34 -1.52 -15.28 8.05
C VAL A 34 -2.54 -15.67 9.11
N ALA A 35 -3.46 -14.77 9.47
CA ALA A 35 -4.52 -15.09 10.43
C ALA A 35 -5.44 -16.21 9.93
N ARG A 36 -5.81 -16.20 8.63
CA ARG A 36 -6.67 -17.23 8.03
C ARG A 36 -5.95 -18.59 7.96
N LEU A 37 -4.67 -18.61 7.63
CA LEU A 37 -3.84 -19.82 7.66
C LEU A 37 -3.77 -20.43 9.07
N GLN A 38 -3.76 -19.58 10.10
CA GLN A 38 -3.77 -19.98 11.51
C GLN A 38 -5.19 -20.28 12.04
N ASN A 39 -6.21 -20.34 11.18
CA ASN A 39 -7.61 -20.52 11.54
C ASN A 39 -8.10 -19.54 12.64
N ARG A 40 -7.59 -18.30 12.61
CA ARG A 40 -8.00 -17.20 13.50
C ARG A 40 -8.53 -16.02 12.70
N ILE A 41 -9.26 -15.14 13.38
CA ILE A 41 -9.75 -13.89 12.77
C ILE A 41 -8.60 -12.89 12.75
N GLY A 42 -8.29 -12.39 11.55
CA GLY A 42 -7.28 -11.34 11.34
C GLY A 42 -7.78 -9.96 11.80
N PRO A 43 -6.97 -8.91 11.61
CA PRO A 43 -7.33 -7.57 12.06
C PRO A 43 -8.69 -7.12 11.49
N MET A 44 -9.63 -6.79 12.37
CA MET A 44 -10.85 -6.07 12.03
C MET A 44 -10.68 -4.60 12.40
N HIS A 45 -11.20 -3.72 11.55
CA HIS A 45 -11.34 -2.31 11.90
C HIS A 45 -12.54 -2.21 12.85
N THR A 46 -12.29 -1.96 14.14
CA THR A 46 -13.31 -1.59 15.13
C THR A 46 -13.63 -0.12 15.03
#